data_AF-A0A3L7Y2Z4-F1
#
_entry.id   AF-A0A3L7Y2Z4-F1
#
_cell.length_a   1.000
_cell.length_b   1.000
_cell.length_c   1.000
_cell.angle_alpha   90.00
_cell.angle_beta   90.00
_cell.angle_gamma   90.00
#
_symmetry.space_group_name_H-M   'P 1'
#
loop_
_entity.id
_entity.type
_entity.pdbx_description
1 polymer ?
#
loop_
_entity_poly.entity_id
_entity_poly.type
_entity_poly.pdbx_seq_one_letter_code
_entity_poly.pdbx_strand_id
1 'polypeptide(L)'
;MLTEVVVGTGPGSYSGVRIAASAAVGIAAGLALPLRESASDQALWQAAQRSFSIPLGTRESLEVLESGALVVPRETASLHLSQEESRGVAACALARAAGPAVTHITLRYPAPARGSEGQ
;
A
#
# COMPACT_ATOMS: atom_id res chain seq x y z
N MET A 1 6.55 -18.95 9.13
CA MET A 1 5.16 -18.75 9.59
C MET A 1 4.83 -17.27 9.43
N LEU A 2 3.61 -16.92 9.00
CA LEU A 2 3.14 -15.55 9.13
C LEU A 2 2.84 -15.25 10.60
N THR A 3 3.26 -14.09 11.08
CA THR A 3 3.13 -13.68 12.50
C THR A 3 2.19 -12.49 12.69
N GLU A 4 1.95 -11.71 11.64
CA GLU A 4 1.09 -10.52 11.67
C GLU A 4 0.67 -10.12 10.24
N VAL A 5 -0.31 -9.23 10.15
CA VAL A 5 -0.71 -8.55 8.92
C VAL A 5 -0.42 -7.07 9.10
N VAL A 6 0.31 -6.47 8.17
CA VAL A 6 0.59 -5.02 8.17
C VAL A 6 -0.17 -4.37 7.03
N VAL A 7 -0.84 -3.26 7.32
CA VAL A 7 -1.62 -2.51 6.32
C VAL A 7 -1.28 -1.02 6.36
N GLY A 8 -1.09 -0.43 5.17
CA GLY A 8 -0.93 1.01 5.02
C GLY A 8 -2.26 1.74 5.22
N THR A 9 -2.29 2.76 6.09
CA THR A 9 -3.52 3.51 6.43
C THR A 9 -3.65 4.84 5.68
N GLY A 10 -2.69 5.15 4.80
CA GLY A 10 -2.68 6.36 3.98
C GLY A 10 -1.67 7.40 4.47
N PRO A 11 -1.65 8.60 3.85
CA PRO A 11 -2.59 9.07 2.82
C PRO A 11 -2.48 8.29 1.50
N GLY A 12 -3.60 8.25 0.75
CA GLY A 12 -3.72 7.52 -0.50
C GLY A 12 -5.14 7.61 -1.08
N SER A 13 -5.39 6.91 -2.19
CA SER A 13 -6.74 6.86 -2.78
C SER A 13 -7.76 6.32 -1.78
N TYR A 14 -8.86 7.04 -1.58
CA TYR A 14 -9.94 6.66 -0.67
C TYR A 14 -10.46 5.24 -0.91
N SER A 15 -10.64 4.85 -2.18
CA SER A 15 -11.06 3.50 -2.54
C SER A 15 -9.95 2.48 -2.29
N GLY A 16 -8.71 2.82 -2.66
CA GLY A 16 -7.54 1.94 -2.48
C GLY A 16 -7.27 1.60 -1.01
N VAL A 17 -7.30 2.60 -0.13
CA VAL A 17 -7.08 2.42 1.31
C VAL A 17 -8.18 1.53 1.92
N ARG A 18 -9.45 1.72 1.52
CA ARG A 18 -10.54 0.87 2.00
C ARG A 18 -10.42 -0.56 1.53
N ILE A 19 -10.03 -0.78 0.28
CA ILE A 19 -9.81 -2.12 -0.27
C ILE A 19 -8.69 -2.82 0.51
N ALA A 20 -7.54 -2.14 0.70
CA ALA A 20 -6.41 -2.68 1.44
C ALA A 20 -6.78 -3.00 2.90
N ALA A 21 -7.45 -2.08 3.59
CA ALA A 21 -7.91 -2.27 4.96
C ALA A 21 -8.88 -3.45 5.07
N SER A 22 -9.88 -3.54 4.19
CA SER A 22 -10.86 -4.63 4.20
C SER A 22 -10.21 -6.00 3.98
N ALA A 23 -9.27 -6.08 3.02
CA ALA A 23 -8.51 -7.30 2.77
C ALA A 23 -7.63 -7.69 3.97
N ALA A 24 -6.92 -6.73 4.56
CA ALA A 24 -6.05 -6.96 5.70
C ALA A 24 -6.82 -7.46 6.93
N VAL A 25 -7.98 -6.85 7.22
CA VAL A 25 -8.88 -7.30 8.30
C VAL A 25 -9.37 -8.73 8.05
N GLY A 26 -9.79 -9.05 6.83
CA GLY A 26 -10.24 -10.41 6.47
C GLY A 26 -9.13 -11.46 6.62
N ILE A 27 -7.91 -11.16 6.18
CA ILE A 27 -6.74 -12.04 6.30
C ILE A 27 -6.37 -12.23 7.78
N ALA A 28 -6.28 -11.15 8.54
CA ALA A 28 -5.93 -11.19 9.97
C ALA A 28 -6.94 -12.02 10.76
N ALA A 29 -8.25 -11.81 10.51
CA ALA A 29 -9.30 -12.59 11.14
C ALA A 29 -9.26 -14.08 10.73
N GLY A 30 -9.10 -14.37 9.44
CA GLY A 30 -9.07 -15.74 8.92
C GLY A 30 -7.87 -16.56 9.41
N LEU A 31 -6.75 -15.89 9.73
CA LEU A 31 -5.52 -16.53 10.21
C LEU A 31 -5.29 -16.38 11.72
N ALA A 32 -6.21 -15.73 12.44
CA ALA A 32 -6.05 -15.37 13.86
C ALA A 32 -4.72 -14.64 14.14
N LEU A 33 -4.34 -13.71 13.26
CA LEU A 33 -3.11 -12.92 13.37
C LEU A 33 -3.40 -11.48 13.82
N PRO A 34 -2.47 -10.84 14.53
CA PRO A 34 -2.57 -9.41 14.83
C PRO A 34 -2.52 -8.58 13.54
N LEU A 35 -3.29 -7.49 13.51
CA LEU A 35 -3.27 -6.47 12.46
C LEU A 35 -2.53 -5.24 12.98
N ARG A 36 -1.50 -4.79 12.26
CA ARG A 36 -0.75 -3.57 12.54
C ARG A 36 -0.95 -2.54 11.44
N GLU A 37 -1.27 -1.33 11.85
CA GLU A 37 -1.36 -0.17 10.97
C GLU A 37 0.03 0.43 10.72
N SER A 38 0.26 0.89 9.49
CA SER A 38 1.46 1.62 9.09
C SER A 38 1.05 2.92 8.42
N ALA A 39 1.54 4.05 8.93
CA ALA A 39 1.41 5.33 8.26
C ALA A 39 2.12 5.26 6.90
N SER A 40 1.38 5.42 5.80
CA SER A 40 1.90 5.17 4.46
C SER A 40 2.89 6.23 4.04
N ASP A 41 2.68 7.49 4.41
CA ASP A 41 3.61 8.59 4.14
C ASP A 41 4.97 8.38 4.79
N GLN A 42 5.00 8.02 6.08
CA GLN A 42 6.24 7.71 6.78
C GLN A 42 6.92 6.50 6.16
N ALA A 43 6.18 5.43 5.87
CA ALA A 43 6.75 4.23 5.26
C ALA A 43 7.31 4.50 3.86
N LEU A 44 6.62 5.30 3.06
CA LEU A 44 7.05 5.74 1.74
C LEU A 44 8.29 6.64 1.80
N TRP A 45 8.34 7.59 2.73
CA TRP A 45 9.53 8.43 2.95
C TRP A 45 10.74 7.56 3.32
N GLN A 46 10.57 6.63 4.26
CA GLN A 46 11.66 5.73 4.67
C GLN A 46 12.16 4.84 3.52
N ALA A 47 11.26 4.43 2.61
CA ALA A 47 11.62 3.63 1.45
C ALA A 47 12.32 4.44 0.35
N ALA A 48 11.84 5.65 0.05
CA ALA A 48 12.38 6.50 -1.00
C ALA A 48 13.65 7.26 -0.59
N GLN A 49 13.75 7.63 0.69
CA GLN A 49 14.82 8.47 1.28
C GLN A 49 15.06 9.79 0.54
N ARG A 50 14.00 10.33 -0.08
CA ARG A 50 13.99 11.60 -0.80
C ARG A 50 12.56 12.09 -0.95
N SER A 51 12.38 13.38 -1.19
CA SER A 51 11.09 13.95 -1.53
C SER A 51 10.65 13.50 -2.91
N PHE A 52 9.37 13.18 -3.06
CA PHE A 52 8.79 12.80 -4.34
C PHE A 52 7.29 13.05 -4.35
N SER A 53 6.69 13.01 -5.54
CA SER A 53 5.26 13.14 -5.69
C SER A 53 4.62 11.95 -6.41
N ILE A 54 3.38 11.64 -6.01
CA ILE A 54 2.51 10.65 -6.62
C ILE A 54 1.27 11.37 -7.17
N PRO A 55 0.93 11.23 -8.46
CA PRO A 55 -0.26 11.87 -9.00
C PRO A 55 -1.53 11.27 -8.36
N LEU A 56 -2.40 12.12 -7.83
CA LEU A 56 -3.74 11.73 -7.33
C LEU A 56 -4.81 11.85 -8.41
N GLY A 57 -4.56 12.67 -9.42
CA GLY A 57 -5.46 12.92 -10.54
C GLY A 57 -4.78 13.78 -11.60
N THR A 58 -5.57 14.62 -12.29
CA THR A 58 -5.05 15.49 -13.35
C THR A 58 -4.38 16.76 -12.81
N ARG A 59 -4.82 17.26 -11.65
CA ARG A 59 -4.40 18.57 -11.10
C ARG A 59 -3.67 18.50 -9.76
N GLU A 60 -3.77 17.39 -9.06
CA GLU A 60 -3.27 17.23 -7.70
C GLU A 60 -2.25 16.11 -7.63
N SER A 61 -1.24 16.31 -6.80
CA SER A 61 -0.24 15.32 -6.45
C SER A 61 -0.13 15.22 -4.93
N LEU A 62 0.04 13.99 -4.44
CA LEU A 62 0.47 13.74 -3.06
C LEU A 62 1.98 13.90 -3.03
N GLU A 63 2.46 14.92 -2.35
CA GLU A 63 3.87 15.13 -2.10
C GLU A 63 4.25 14.49 -0.77
N VAL A 64 5.26 13.62 -0.80
CA VAL A 64 5.80 12.95 0.37
C VAL A 64 7.12 13.63 0.72
N LEU A 65 7.17 14.23 1.90
CA LEU A 65 8.34 14.92 2.45
C LEU A 65 8.77 14.25 3.75
N GLU A 66 9.92 14.67 4.28
CA GLU A 66 10.40 14.25 5.60
C GLU A 66 9.39 14.60 6.71
N SER A 67 8.74 15.76 6.58
CA SER A 67 7.75 16.26 7.54
C SER A 67 6.38 15.58 7.44
N GLY A 68 6.20 14.65 6.50
CA GLY A 68 4.93 13.97 6.22
C GLY A 68 4.43 14.24 4.79
N ALA A 69 3.18 13.86 4.52
CA ALA A 69 2.59 14.02 3.20
C ALA A 69 1.53 15.13 3.13
N LEU A 70 1.51 15.83 2.00
CA LEU A 70 0.59 16.93 1.71
C LEU A 70 0.09 16.85 0.26
N VAL A 71 -1.12 17.35 0.04
CA VAL A 71 -1.66 17.48 -1.32
C VAL A 71 -1.25 18.85 -1.88
N VAL A 72 -0.61 18.84 -3.04
CA VAL A 72 -0.13 20.05 -3.72
C VAL A 72 -0.64 20.11 -5.16
N PRO A 73 -0.71 21.31 -5.76
CA PRO A 73 -0.90 21.46 -7.20
C PRO A 73 0.17 20.70 -7.98
N ARG A 74 -0.24 20.01 -9.04
CA ARG A 74 0.66 19.15 -9.82
C ARG A 74 1.81 19.93 -10.47
N GLU A 75 1.58 21.17 -10.84
CA GLU A 75 2.57 22.09 -11.42
C GLU A 75 3.69 22.49 -10.45
N THR A 76 3.45 22.41 -9.15
CA THR A 76 4.43 22.77 -8.10
C THR A 76 5.03 21.55 -7.41
N ALA A 77 4.57 20.34 -7.75
CA ALA A 77 4.99 19.12 -7.07
C ALA A 77 6.45 18.76 -7.38
N SER A 78 7.15 18.22 -6.38
CA SER A 78 8.46 17.59 -6.55
C SER A 78 8.48 16.50 -7.65
N LEU A 79 9.67 16.01 -7.99
CA LEU A 79 9.89 14.99 -9.01
C LEU A 79 8.85 13.86 -8.92
N HIS A 80 8.13 13.64 -10.01
CA HIS A 80 7.12 12.60 -10.09
C HIS A 80 7.81 11.25 -10.27
N LEU A 81 7.47 10.28 -9.44
CA LEU A 81 7.85 8.91 -9.72
C LEU A 81 7.00 8.40 -10.89
N SER A 82 7.63 7.65 -11.79
CA SER A 82 6.88 6.81 -12.72
C SER A 82 6.02 5.80 -11.95
N GLN A 83 5.03 5.22 -12.62
CA GLN A 83 4.16 4.23 -11.99
C GLN A 83 4.93 3.01 -11.48
N GLU A 84 5.97 2.59 -12.21
CA GLU A 84 6.81 1.46 -11.83
C GLU A 84 7.68 1.78 -10.60
N GLU A 85 8.29 2.96 -10.57
CA GLU A 85 9.05 3.42 -9.40
C GLU A 85 8.14 3.57 -8.18
N SER A 86 6.93 4.10 -8.35
CA SER A 86 5.94 4.23 -7.27
C SER A 86 5.58 2.88 -6.66
N ARG A 87 5.39 1.85 -7.50
CA ARG A 87 5.14 0.48 -7.06
C ARG A 87 6.33 -0.11 -6.31
N GLY A 88 7.54 0.09 -6.83
CA GLY A 88 8.78 -0.36 -6.18
C GLY A 88 8.97 0.26 -4.80
N VAL A 89 8.75 1.58 -4.67
CA VAL A 89 8.82 2.30 -3.40
C VAL A 89 7.76 1.82 -2.43
N ALA A 90 6.51 1.64 -2.87
CA ALA A 90 5.43 1.11 -2.03
C ALA A 90 5.71 -0.33 -1.55
N ALA A 91 6.26 -1.19 -2.42
CA ALA A 91 6.65 -2.54 -2.05
C ALA A 91 7.79 -2.53 -1.01
N CYS A 92 8.79 -1.66 -1.20
CA CYS A 92 9.89 -1.51 -0.24
C CYS A 92 9.40 -0.96 1.10
N ALA A 93 8.48 0.01 1.08
CA ALA A 93 7.83 0.56 2.27
C ALA A 93 7.11 -0.53 3.08
N LEU A 94 6.31 -1.36 2.42
CA LEU A 94 5.62 -2.48 3.05
C LEU A 94 6.59 -3.54 3.58
N ALA A 95 7.63 -3.89 2.82
CA ALA A 95 8.64 -4.85 3.25
C ALA A 95 9.37 -4.37 4.51
N ARG A 96 9.73 -3.09 4.58
CA ARG A 96 10.34 -2.49 5.77
C ARG A 96 9.38 -2.45 6.95
N ALA A 97 8.12 -2.08 6.71
CA ALA A 97 7.09 -2.04 7.74
C ALA A 97 6.75 -3.44 8.29
N ALA A 98 6.84 -4.49 7.48
CA ALA A 98 6.64 -5.88 7.89
C ALA A 98 7.87 -6.50 8.58
N GLY A 99 9.04 -5.87 8.48
CA GLY A 99 10.29 -6.36 9.05
C GLY A 99 10.89 -7.55 8.28
N PRO A 100 11.91 -8.22 8.83
CA PRO A 100 12.75 -9.20 8.10
C PRO A 100 12.03 -10.48 7.65
N ALA A 101 10.80 -10.72 8.11
CA ALA A 101 10.02 -11.93 7.80
C ALA A 101 8.95 -11.68 6.71
N VAL A 102 9.33 -11.03 5.61
CA VAL A 102 8.40 -10.79 4.48
C VAL A 102 8.06 -12.13 3.82
N THR A 103 6.82 -12.58 4.00
CA THR A 103 6.25 -13.69 3.22
C THR A 103 5.37 -13.09 2.13
N HIS A 104 5.80 -13.21 0.88
CA HIS A 104 5.01 -12.79 -0.28
C HIS A 104 3.90 -13.82 -0.49
N ILE A 105 2.67 -13.51 -0.08
CA ILE A 105 1.51 -14.35 -0.43
C ILE A 105 1.09 -13.96 -1.84
N THR A 106 1.54 -14.71 -2.84
CA THR A 106 0.86 -14.72 -4.13
C THR A 106 -0.48 -15.42 -3.92
N LEU A 107 -1.58 -14.66 -3.87
CA LEU A 107 -2.92 -15.21 -3.94
C LEU A 107 -3.11 -15.89 -5.30
N ARG A 108 -2.64 -17.12 -5.45
CA ARG A 108 -3.13 -18.02 -6.49
C ARG A 108 -4.54 -18.37 -6.07
N TYR A 109 -5.53 -17.75 -6.69
CA TYR A 109 -6.90 -18.26 -6.67
C TYR A 109 -6.88 -19.76 -7.01
N PRO A 110 -7.50 -20.65 -6.22
CA PRO A 110 -7.96 -21.90 -6.79
C PRO A 110 -9.35 -22.17 -6.25
N ALA A 111 -10.36 -21.67 -6.95
CA ALA A 111 -11.64 -22.36 -7.06
C ALA A 111 -12.44 -21.66 -8.15
N PRO A 112 -12.93 -22.39 -9.19
CA PRO A 112 -14.04 -21.89 -9.96
C PRO A 112 -15.22 -21.61 -9.01
N ALA A 113 -16.05 -20.63 -9.36
CA ALA A 113 -17.22 -20.30 -8.56
C ALA A 113 -18.03 -21.58 -8.29
N ARG A 114 -18.35 -21.87 -7.02
CA ARG A 114 -19.27 -22.97 -6.69
C ARG A 114 -20.58 -22.72 -7.46
N GLY A 115 -20.87 -23.60 -8.43
CA GLY A 115 -22.04 -23.50 -9.31
C GLY A 115 -21.75 -23.54 -10.82
N SER A 116 -20.49 -23.65 -11.27
CA SER A 116 -20.18 -23.81 -12.70
C SER A 116 -20.37 -25.23 -13.26
N GLU A 117 -20.77 -26.19 -12.43
CA GLU A 117 -21.23 -27.51 -12.87
C GLU A 117 -22.75 -27.51 -12.94
N GLY A 118 -23.29 -26.97 -14.04
CA GLY A 118 -24.73 -26.84 -14.21
C GLY A 118 -25.12 -26.05 -15.44
N GLN A 119 -24.63 -26.47 -16.61
CA GLN A 119 -25.28 -26.31 -17.91
C GLN A 119 -24.61 -27.21 -18.96
#